data_AF-A0A2S5QW90-F1
#
_entry.id   AF-A0A2S5QW90-F1
#
_cell.length_a   1.000
_cell.length_b   1.000
_cell.length_c   1.000
_cell.angle_alpha   90.00
_cell.angle_beta   90.00
_cell.angle_gamma   90.00
#
_symmetry.space_group_name_H-M   'P 1'
#
loop_
_entity.id
_entity.type
_entity.pdbx_description
1 polymer ?
#
loop_
_entity_poly.entity_id
_entity_poly.type
_entity_poly.pdbx_seq_one_letter_code
_entity_poly.pdbx_strand_id
1 'polypeptide(L)'
;DNWQDELSKLHINFPIKVGESFDKRLHTMNLLIHWLEYELMNVYQNKHQYIINCDFNHSPDTYNIWKRFPDNELGNFSPNLQFGNLHCHYIMIGRHFLEMFDARDFVCPEQQFVPQTIYNATCGLVFSEPSSSELVDQMRQYYDERGGISFFGYEFDDPLMRKGFFKLGQLENVSEFDTKEKRDQLRNQIKDNVIVSWTIMPH
;
A
#
# COMPACT_ATOMS: atom_id res chain seq x y z
N ASP A 1 9.90 -16.99 -16.70
CA ASP A 1 9.12 -17.39 -15.50
C ASP A 1 8.31 -16.20 -15.01
N ASN A 2 7.00 -16.36 -14.85
CA ASN A 2 6.09 -15.30 -14.43
C ASN A 2 5.99 -15.27 -12.90
N TRP A 3 7.00 -14.69 -12.24
CA TRP A 3 7.05 -14.61 -10.77
C TRP A 3 5.83 -13.92 -10.17
N GLN A 4 5.21 -12.98 -10.88
CA GLN A 4 4.03 -12.25 -10.41
C GLN A 4 2.81 -13.16 -10.28
N ASP A 5 2.61 -14.09 -11.21
CA ASP A 5 1.54 -15.09 -11.11
C ASP A 5 1.74 -16.00 -9.90
N GLU A 6 2.97 -16.44 -9.65
CA GLU A 6 3.29 -17.30 -8.52
C GLU A 6 3.09 -16.58 -7.17
N LEU A 7 3.47 -15.30 -7.07
CA LEU A 7 3.19 -14.50 -5.87
C LEU A 7 1.70 -14.23 -5.68
N SER A 8 0.95 -13.96 -6.76
CA SER A 8 -0.50 -13.80 -6.70
C SER A 8 -1.17 -15.09 -6.18
N LYS A 9 -0.66 -16.27 -6.56
CA LYS A 9 -1.10 -17.56 -6.00
C LYS A 9 -0.77 -17.72 -4.50
N LEU A 10 0.24 -17.05 -3.96
CA LEU A 10 0.50 -17.08 -2.52
C LEU A 10 -0.56 -16.27 -1.76
N HIS A 11 -1.02 -15.15 -2.33
CA HIS A 11 -2.10 -14.34 -1.73
C HIS A 11 -3.44 -15.08 -1.66
N ILE A 12 -3.72 -16.04 -2.56
CA ILE A 12 -4.99 -16.78 -2.51
C ILE A 12 -5.05 -17.88 -1.44
N ASN A 13 -3.89 -18.25 -0.86
CA ASN A 13 -3.81 -19.33 0.14
C ASN A 13 -4.13 -18.88 1.56
N PHE A 14 -4.42 -17.59 1.79
CA PHE A 14 -4.90 -17.15 3.09
C PHE A 14 -6.32 -17.69 3.34
N PRO A 15 -6.57 -18.35 4.48
CA PRO A 15 -7.93 -18.73 4.82
C PRO A 15 -8.79 -17.48 4.84
N ILE A 16 -9.98 -17.55 4.23
CA ILE A 16 -10.95 -16.46 4.24
C ILE A 16 -11.34 -16.20 5.70
N LYS A 17 -10.66 -15.25 6.35
CA LYS A 17 -11.03 -14.78 7.70
C LYS A 17 -11.92 -13.57 7.54
N VAL A 18 -13.21 -13.84 7.32
CA VAL A 18 -14.23 -12.81 7.52
C VAL A 18 -14.34 -12.58 9.04
N GLY A 19 -13.90 -11.41 9.50
CA GLY A 19 -14.45 -10.78 10.70
C GLY A 19 -13.89 -11.14 12.08
N GLU A 20 -13.13 -12.22 12.31
CA GLU A 20 -12.81 -12.59 13.71
C GLU A 20 -11.34 -13.00 13.92
N SER A 21 -10.64 -12.14 14.67
CA SER A 21 -9.25 -12.25 15.18
C SER A 21 -8.11 -11.97 14.19
N PHE A 22 -7.30 -10.95 14.53
CA PHE A 22 -5.98 -10.73 13.94
C PHE A 22 -5.12 -11.96 14.14
N ASP A 23 -4.74 -12.63 13.05
CA ASP A 23 -3.76 -13.72 13.10
C ASP A 23 -2.39 -13.16 12.76
N LYS A 24 -1.57 -12.94 13.78
CA LYS A 24 -0.22 -12.40 13.64
C LYS A 24 0.61 -13.18 12.62
N ARG A 25 0.44 -14.50 12.51
CA ARG A 25 1.22 -15.33 11.57
C ARG A 25 0.79 -15.07 10.14
N LEU A 26 -0.51 -15.00 9.87
CA LEU A 26 -1.02 -14.72 8.53
C LEU A 26 -0.68 -13.29 8.11
N HIS A 27 -0.78 -12.33 9.03
CA HIS A 27 -0.35 -10.96 8.77
C HIS A 27 1.14 -10.89 8.43
N THR A 28 2.02 -11.49 9.25
CA THR A 28 3.46 -11.54 8.97
C THR A 28 3.75 -12.23 7.63
N MET A 29 3.05 -13.32 7.31
CA MET A 29 3.20 -13.98 6.00
C MET A 29 2.77 -13.06 4.85
N ASN A 30 1.66 -12.32 4.99
CA ASN A 30 1.21 -11.36 3.98
C ASN A 30 2.24 -10.23 3.76
N LEU A 31 2.81 -9.68 4.85
CA LEU A 31 3.89 -8.69 4.77
C LEU A 31 5.13 -9.22 4.04
N LEU A 32 5.53 -10.47 4.31
CA LEU A 32 6.67 -11.09 3.63
C LEU A 32 6.43 -11.28 2.13
N ILE A 33 5.20 -11.63 1.73
CA ILE A 33 4.84 -11.73 0.30
C ILE A 33 4.95 -10.34 -0.35
N HIS A 34 4.37 -9.30 0.25
CA HIS A 34 4.48 -7.94 -0.29
C HIS A 34 5.93 -7.43 -0.35
N TRP A 35 6.74 -7.74 0.66
CA TRP A 35 8.16 -7.37 0.61
C TRP A 35 8.86 -8.08 -0.55
N LEU A 36 8.59 -9.38 -0.75
CA LEU A 36 9.10 -10.11 -1.90
C LEU A 36 8.60 -9.53 -3.23
N GLU A 37 7.34 -9.13 -3.34
CA GLU A 37 6.81 -8.43 -4.52
C GLU A 37 7.62 -7.17 -4.83
N TYR A 38 7.87 -6.31 -3.84
CA TYR A 38 8.66 -5.08 -4.02
C TYR A 38 10.09 -5.38 -4.47
N GLU A 39 10.76 -6.36 -3.87
CA GLU A 39 12.12 -6.74 -4.26
C GLU A 39 12.17 -7.32 -5.69
N LEU A 40 11.22 -8.17 -6.08
CA LEU A 40 11.16 -8.72 -7.44
C LEU A 40 10.77 -7.65 -8.46
N MET A 41 9.87 -6.72 -8.15
CA MET A 41 9.57 -5.56 -8.99
C MET A 41 10.81 -4.70 -9.20
N ASN A 42 11.62 -4.49 -8.16
CA ASN A 42 12.89 -3.77 -8.29
C ASN A 42 13.89 -4.49 -9.19
N VAL A 43 14.08 -5.79 -8.98
CA VAL A 43 15.07 -6.60 -9.73
C VAL A 43 14.66 -6.79 -11.19
N TYR A 44 13.40 -7.16 -11.45
CA TYR A 44 12.95 -7.59 -12.78
C TYR A 44 12.28 -6.48 -13.58
N GLN A 45 11.75 -5.44 -12.94
CA GLN A 45 11.05 -4.33 -13.62
C GLN A 45 11.71 -2.97 -13.39
N ASN A 46 12.85 -2.91 -12.67
CA ASN A 46 13.61 -1.68 -12.43
C ASN A 46 12.73 -0.55 -11.85
N LYS A 47 11.81 -0.90 -10.93
CA LYS A 47 10.78 0.01 -10.40
C LYS A 47 11.28 1.00 -9.34
N HIS A 48 12.43 0.76 -8.72
CA HIS A 48 13.01 1.63 -7.66
C HIS A 48 12.02 1.94 -6.53
N GLN A 49 11.26 0.93 -6.11
CA GLN A 49 10.36 0.97 -4.97
C GLN A 49 11.15 0.86 -3.67
N TYR A 50 11.08 1.91 -2.86
CA TYR A 50 11.70 1.98 -1.55
C TYR A 50 10.63 2.39 -0.54
N ILE A 51 9.99 1.40 0.08
CA ILE A 51 8.97 1.63 1.11
C ILE A 51 9.50 1.07 2.41
N ILE A 52 9.49 1.89 3.47
CA ILE A 52 9.86 1.46 4.81
C ILE A 52 8.58 1.36 5.62
N ASN A 53 8.14 0.14 5.93
CA ASN A 53 7.02 -0.08 6.84
C ASN A 53 7.49 0.13 8.27
N CYS A 54 6.93 1.13 8.93
CA CYS A 54 7.10 1.39 10.34
C CYS A 54 6.04 0.60 11.11
N ASP A 55 6.27 -0.70 11.22
CA ASP A 55 5.58 -1.53 12.20
C ASP A 55 6.22 -1.24 13.55
N PHE A 56 5.59 -0.38 14.35
CA PHE A 56 5.97 -0.14 15.74
C PHE A 56 5.87 -1.46 16.52
N ASN A 57 6.94 -2.27 16.48
CA ASN A 57 7.15 -3.58 17.08
C ASN A 57 5.84 -4.35 17.30
N HIS A 58 5.37 -5.22 16.38
CA HIS A 58 4.16 -6.11 16.41
C HIS A 58 3.57 -6.63 17.77
N SER A 59 3.50 -5.84 18.85
CA SER A 59 3.48 -6.31 20.23
C SER A 59 3.26 -5.29 21.38
N PRO A 60 2.99 -3.97 21.22
CA PRO A 60 2.28 -3.22 22.24
C PRO A 60 0.77 -3.24 21.98
N ASP A 61 -0.04 -3.07 23.02
CA ASP A 61 -1.50 -2.97 22.93
C ASP A 61 -1.96 -1.97 21.86
N THR A 62 -1.17 -0.93 21.61
CA THR A 62 -1.38 0.09 20.58
C THR A 62 -1.55 -0.48 19.17
N TYR A 63 -0.87 -1.56 18.82
CA TYR A 63 -0.99 -2.21 17.51
C TYR A 63 -2.37 -2.89 17.32
N ASN A 64 -2.96 -3.35 18.43
CA ASN A 64 -4.27 -3.99 18.46
C ASN A 64 -5.42 -2.98 18.56
N ILE A 65 -5.12 -1.68 18.67
CA ILE A 65 -6.14 -0.64 18.64
C ILE A 65 -6.52 -0.39 17.19
N TRP A 66 -7.67 -0.92 16.81
CA TRP A 66 -8.22 -0.75 15.47
C TRP A 66 -9.33 0.29 15.49
N LYS A 67 -9.26 1.23 14.54
CA LYS A 67 -10.25 2.28 14.38
C LYS A 67 -10.75 2.31 12.96
N ARG A 68 -12.03 2.64 12.78
CA ARG A 68 -12.59 2.94 11.47
C ARG A 68 -12.14 4.33 11.04
N PHE A 69 -11.84 4.50 9.76
CA PHE A 69 -11.64 5.82 9.19
C PHE A 69 -12.94 6.64 9.28
N PRO A 70 -12.88 7.92 9.66
CA PRO A 70 -14.03 8.81 9.59
C PRO A 70 -14.57 8.92 8.16
N ASP A 71 -15.90 8.91 8.00
CA ASP A 71 -16.53 8.90 6.66
C ASP A 71 -16.21 10.19 5.87
N ASN A 72 -15.98 11.30 6.55
CA ASN A 72 -15.56 12.58 5.95
C ASN A 72 -14.10 12.58 5.46
N GLU A 73 -13.29 11.62 5.87
CA GLU A 73 -11.86 11.54 5.50
C GLU A 73 -11.59 10.55 4.36
N LEU A 74 -12.61 9.82 3.87
CA LEU A 74 -12.43 8.77 2.86
C LEU A 74 -11.92 9.29 1.50
N GLY A 75 -12.03 10.59 1.25
CA GLY A 75 -11.41 11.24 0.09
C GLY A 75 -9.89 11.33 0.13
N ASN A 76 -9.24 11.02 1.26
CA ASN A 76 -7.78 11.10 1.43
C ASN A 76 -7.03 9.84 0.95
N PHE A 77 -7.74 8.81 0.49
CA PHE A 77 -7.13 7.67 -0.18
C PHE A 77 -6.64 8.08 -1.57
N SER A 78 -5.38 7.77 -1.86
CA SER A 78 -4.77 8.10 -3.14
C SER A 78 -3.92 6.93 -3.63
N PRO A 79 -3.97 6.62 -4.94
CA PRO A 79 -3.08 5.63 -5.52
C PRO A 79 -1.67 6.18 -5.76
N ASN A 80 -1.49 7.50 -5.65
CA ASN A 80 -0.22 8.16 -5.91
C ASN A 80 0.66 8.19 -4.67
N LEU A 81 1.53 7.18 -4.54
CA LEU A 81 2.62 7.18 -3.57
C LEU A 81 3.79 8.05 -4.08
N GLN A 82 3.87 9.27 -3.58
CA GLN A 82 4.95 10.21 -3.91
C GLN A 82 6.11 10.09 -2.91
N PHE A 83 7.31 10.44 -3.37
CA PHE A 83 8.48 10.54 -2.52
C PHE A 83 8.21 11.42 -1.28
N GLY A 84 8.61 10.92 -0.11
CA GLY A 84 8.42 11.58 1.17
C GLY A 84 7.02 11.41 1.78
N ASN A 85 6.06 10.77 1.10
CA ASN A 85 4.76 10.50 1.71
C ASN A 85 4.92 9.61 2.95
N LEU A 86 4.17 9.95 4.00
CA LEU A 86 3.83 9.06 5.11
C LEU A 86 2.39 8.59 4.88
N HIS A 87 2.14 7.29 4.85
CA HIS A 87 0.80 6.74 4.65
C HIS A 87 0.43 5.74 5.73
N CYS A 88 -0.88 5.55 5.92
CA CYS A 88 -1.38 4.44 6.71
C CYS A 88 -1.08 3.14 5.95
N HIS A 89 -0.56 2.15 6.67
CA HIS A 89 -0.28 0.85 6.08
C HIS A 89 -1.56 0.02 5.98
N TYR A 90 -1.66 -0.81 4.94
CA TYR A 90 -2.78 -1.72 4.77
C TYR A 90 -2.57 -2.97 5.65
N ILE A 91 -3.46 -3.19 6.62
CA ILE A 91 -3.30 -4.21 7.66
C ILE A 91 -4.21 -5.43 7.52
N MET A 92 -5.10 -5.42 6.53
CA MET A 92 -6.11 -6.48 6.37
C MET A 92 -5.50 -7.72 5.69
N ILE A 93 -6.07 -8.89 5.96
CA ILE A 93 -5.75 -10.11 5.21
C ILE A 93 -6.63 -10.12 3.96
N GLY A 94 -6.00 -10.04 2.79
CA GLY A 94 -6.65 -9.84 1.49
C GLY A 94 -5.82 -8.88 0.65
N ARG A 95 -6.38 -8.36 -0.44
CA ARG A 95 -5.74 -7.35 -1.27
C ARG A 95 -6.64 -6.13 -1.40
N HIS A 96 -6.06 -4.94 -1.34
CA HIS A 96 -6.78 -3.73 -1.72
C HIS A 96 -6.60 -3.45 -3.22
N PHE A 97 -7.38 -2.49 -3.75
CA PHE A 97 -7.46 -2.27 -5.19
C PHE A 97 -6.10 -1.99 -5.86
N LEU A 98 -5.26 -1.15 -5.23
CA LEU A 98 -3.99 -0.75 -5.84
C LEU A 98 -3.00 -1.92 -5.91
N GLU A 99 -2.91 -2.76 -4.88
CA GLU A 99 -2.09 -3.99 -4.92
C GLU A 99 -2.52 -4.91 -6.06
N MET A 100 -3.83 -5.09 -6.24
CA MET A 100 -4.36 -5.93 -7.32
C MET A 100 -4.06 -5.33 -8.70
N PHE A 101 -4.21 -4.01 -8.85
CA PHE A 101 -3.89 -3.30 -10.08
C PHE A 101 -2.41 -3.38 -10.44
N ASP A 102 -1.52 -3.05 -9.49
CA ASP A 102 -0.07 -3.04 -9.70
C ASP A 102 0.45 -4.44 -10.04
N ALA A 103 -0.11 -5.47 -9.41
CA ALA A 103 0.19 -6.87 -9.69
C ALA A 103 -0.46 -7.44 -10.96
N ARG A 104 -1.37 -6.70 -11.61
CA ARG A 104 -2.25 -7.21 -12.68
C ARG A 104 -2.97 -8.50 -12.26
N ASP A 105 -3.49 -8.53 -11.04
CA ASP A 105 -4.04 -9.75 -10.43
C ASP A 105 -5.46 -10.05 -10.92
N PHE A 106 -5.59 -11.02 -11.83
CA PHE A 106 -6.87 -11.49 -12.34
C PHE A 106 -7.37 -12.76 -11.67
N VAL A 107 -6.63 -13.32 -10.71
CA VAL A 107 -6.90 -14.63 -10.10
C VAL A 107 -7.36 -14.55 -8.65
N CYS A 108 -7.12 -13.43 -7.96
CA CYS A 108 -7.58 -13.19 -6.59
C CYS A 108 -9.11 -13.35 -6.47
N PRO A 109 -9.64 -14.21 -5.60
CA PRO A 109 -11.08 -14.35 -5.39
C PRO A 109 -11.76 -13.05 -4.95
N GLU A 110 -13.04 -12.87 -5.31
CA GLU A 110 -13.84 -11.69 -4.96
C GLU A 110 -13.86 -11.43 -3.44
N GLN A 111 -13.95 -12.51 -2.65
CA GLN A 111 -14.01 -12.45 -1.19
C GLN A 111 -12.69 -12.00 -0.55
N GLN A 112 -11.60 -11.94 -1.33
CA GLN A 112 -10.28 -11.47 -0.88
C GLN A 112 -9.98 -10.04 -1.33
N PHE A 113 -10.85 -9.41 -2.11
CA PHE A 113 -10.82 -7.95 -2.28
C PHE A 113 -11.37 -7.29 -1.00
N VAL A 114 -10.51 -6.57 -0.29
CA VAL A 114 -10.86 -5.93 0.98
C VAL A 114 -10.41 -4.46 0.95
N PRO A 115 -11.31 -3.50 0.73
CA PRO A 115 -11.00 -2.09 0.91
C PRO A 115 -10.52 -1.81 2.34
N GLN A 116 -9.57 -0.90 2.50
CA GLN A 116 -9.01 -0.58 3.82
C GLN A 116 -10.00 0.21 4.69
N THR A 117 -10.95 -0.42 5.38
CA THR A 117 -11.97 0.27 6.18
C THR A 117 -11.52 0.70 7.57
N ILE A 118 -10.46 0.08 8.09
CA ILE A 118 -9.90 0.31 9.41
C ILE A 118 -8.39 0.57 9.34
N TYR A 119 -7.87 1.16 10.39
CA TYR A 119 -6.44 1.40 10.58
C TYR A 119 -6.00 1.08 12.00
N ASN A 120 -4.69 0.90 12.16
CA ASN A 120 -3.99 0.88 13.44
C ASN A 120 -2.80 1.86 13.36
N ALA A 121 -1.87 1.78 14.31
CA ALA A 121 -0.71 2.66 14.35
C ALA A 121 0.39 2.34 13.30
N THR A 122 0.23 1.33 12.44
CA THR A 122 1.22 1.03 11.40
C THR A 122 1.17 2.05 10.27
N CYS A 123 2.34 2.54 9.89
CA CYS A 123 2.50 3.46 8.78
C CYS A 123 3.63 3.01 7.84
N GLY A 124 3.62 3.53 6.61
CA GLY A 124 4.68 3.34 5.63
C GLY A 124 5.27 4.67 5.21
N LEU A 125 6.60 4.69 5.05
CA LEU A 125 7.36 5.81 4.52
C LEU A 125 7.72 5.52 3.07
N VAL A 126 7.37 6.43 2.16
CA VAL A 126 7.66 6.28 0.74
C VAL A 126 8.94 7.02 0.41
N PHE A 127 9.96 6.26 0.02
CA PHE A 127 11.19 6.77 -0.60
C PHE A 127 11.30 6.33 -2.07
N SER A 128 10.25 5.76 -2.67
CA SER A 128 10.18 5.40 -4.08
C SER A 128 10.21 6.64 -5.00
N GLU A 129 10.53 6.43 -6.27
CA GLU A 129 10.31 7.46 -7.28
C GLU A 129 8.80 7.69 -7.49
N PRO A 130 8.36 8.94 -7.73
CA PRO A 130 6.95 9.23 -7.99
C PRO A 130 6.47 8.53 -9.27
N SER A 131 5.23 8.00 -9.23
CA SER A 131 4.58 7.43 -10.40
C SER A 131 4.19 8.52 -11.43
N SER A 132 4.13 8.14 -12.70
CA SER A 132 3.65 9.03 -13.78
C SER A 132 2.14 9.26 -13.70
N SER A 133 1.69 10.39 -14.24
CA SER A 133 0.31 10.90 -14.17
C SER A 133 -0.78 10.08 -14.90
N GLU A 134 -0.41 9.06 -15.68
CA GLU A 134 -1.36 8.25 -16.49
C GLU A 134 -2.05 7.11 -15.72
N LEU A 135 -2.00 7.13 -14.39
CA LEU A 135 -2.42 5.99 -13.56
C LEU A 135 -3.93 5.72 -13.62
N VAL A 136 -4.77 6.75 -13.70
CA VAL A 136 -6.23 6.62 -13.53
C VAL A 136 -6.88 5.84 -14.67
N ASP A 137 -6.49 6.11 -15.93
CA ASP A 137 -7.06 5.43 -17.09
C ASP A 137 -6.67 3.94 -17.11
N GLN A 138 -5.43 3.63 -16.72
CA GLN A 138 -4.96 2.25 -16.60
C GLN A 138 -5.69 1.51 -15.48
N MET A 139 -5.92 2.18 -14.35
CA MET A 139 -6.71 1.62 -13.24
C MET A 139 -8.15 1.36 -13.65
N ARG A 140 -8.77 2.26 -14.43
CA ARG A 140 -10.13 2.07 -14.95
C ARG A 140 -10.20 0.90 -15.91
N GLN A 141 -9.25 0.80 -16.84
CA GLN A 141 -9.15 -0.34 -17.74
C GLN A 141 -9.03 -1.67 -16.96
N TYR A 142 -8.15 -1.73 -15.97
CA TYR A 142 -8.01 -2.93 -15.13
C TYR A 142 -9.30 -3.25 -14.37
N TYR A 143 -9.98 -2.24 -13.82
CA TYR A 143 -11.25 -2.41 -13.14
C TYR A 143 -12.29 -3.07 -14.05
N ASP A 144 -12.43 -2.58 -15.29
CA ASP A 144 -13.36 -3.12 -16.28
C ASP A 144 -12.99 -4.55 -16.68
N GLU A 145 -11.71 -4.80 -16.98
CA GLU A 145 -11.19 -6.14 -17.35
C GLU A 145 -11.38 -7.16 -16.22
N ARG A 146 -11.27 -6.72 -14.96
CA ARG A 146 -11.38 -7.60 -13.79
C ARG A 146 -12.84 -7.99 -13.48
N GLY A 147 -13.82 -7.27 -13.99
CA GLY A 147 -15.25 -7.54 -13.79
C GLY A 147 -16.06 -6.38 -13.20
N GLY A 148 -15.43 -5.22 -13.01
CA GLY A 148 -16.07 -3.97 -12.57
C GLY A 148 -16.86 -4.13 -11.27
N ILE A 149 -18.04 -3.50 -11.21
CA ILE A 149 -18.89 -3.50 -10.02
C ILE A 149 -19.28 -4.91 -9.57
N SER A 150 -19.40 -5.87 -10.48
CA SER A 150 -19.75 -7.25 -10.15
C SER A 150 -18.65 -7.96 -9.34
N PHE A 151 -17.40 -7.52 -9.47
CA PHE A 151 -16.28 -8.06 -8.70
C PHE A 151 -15.95 -7.19 -7.49
N PHE A 152 -15.85 -5.87 -7.69
CA PHE A 152 -15.41 -4.98 -6.62
C PHE A 152 -16.54 -4.62 -5.66
N GLY A 153 -17.80 -4.73 -6.07
CA GLY A 153 -18.96 -4.30 -5.27
C GLY A 153 -19.14 -2.78 -5.17
N TYR A 154 -18.27 -2.00 -5.83
CA TYR A 154 -18.29 -0.54 -5.86
C TYR A 154 -18.16 -0.04 -7.29
N GLU A 155 -18.77 1.10 -7.58
CA GLU A 155 -18.48 1.87 -8.79
C GLU A 155 -17.02 2.35 -8.77
N PHE A 156 -16.39 2.46 -9.94
CA PHE A 156 -14.96 2.83 -10.00
C PHE A 156 -14.68 4.15 -9.26
N ASP A 157 -15.55 5.14 -9.37
CA ASP A 157 -15.37 6.48 -8.77
C ASP A 157 -15.88 6.57 -7.32
N ASP A 158 -16.35 5.47 -6.72
CA ASP A 158 -16.80 5.43 -5.33
C ASP A 158 -15.61 5.60 -4.35
N PRO A 159 -15.62 6.58 -3.43
CA PRO A 159 -14.57 6.73 -2.42
C PRO A 159 -14.46 5.52 -1.48
N LEU A 160 -15.52 4.72 -1.31
CA LEU A 160 -15.50 3.49 -0.51
C LEU A 160 -14.61 2.39 -1.11
N MET A 161 -14.29 2.50 -2.40
CA MET A 161 -13.34 1.61 -3.07
C MET A 161 -11.90 1.80 -2.57
N ARG A 162 -11.59 2.95 -1.94
CA ARG A 162 -10.30 3.25 -1.29
C ARG A 162 -9.11 2.89 -2.17
N LYS A 163 -9.09 3.49 -3.36
CA LYS A 163 -8.09 3.24 -4.42
C LYS A 163 -6.72 3.75 -3.98
N GLY A 164 -5.96 2.90 -3.28
CA GLY A 164 -4.60 3.18 -2.82
C GLY A 164 -4.49 3.29 -1.30
N PHE A 165 -3.66 4.20 -0.83
CA PHE A 165 -3.33 4.33 0.59
C PHE A 165 -3.81 5.68 1.15
N PHE A 166 -4.16 5.69 2.44
CA PHE A 166 -4.51 6.92 3.13
C PHE A 166 -3.24 7.71 3.47
N LYS A 167 -3.08 8.92 2.92
CA LYS A 167 -1.91 9.76 3.20
C LYS A 167 -2.07 10.40 4.59
N LEU A 168 -1.08 10.21 5.47
CA LEU A 168 -1.04 10.77 6.84
C LEU A 168 -0.15 12.02 6.93
N GLY A 169 0.86 12.13 6.08
CA GLY A 169 1.88 13.15 6.21
C GLY A 169 2.82 13.29 5.02
N GLN A 170 3.74 14.23 5.12
CA GLN A 170 4.75 14.54 4.12
C GLN A 170 6.09 14.83 4.80
N LEU A 171 7.18 14.32 4.21
CA LEU A 171 8.56 14.62 4.62
C LEU A 171 8.77 16.14 4.62
N GLU A 172 9.35 16.65 5.70
CA GLU A 172 9.73 18.06 5.79
C GLU A 172 10.77 18.40 4.72
N ASN A 173 10.67 19.62 4.18
CA ASN A 173 11.56 20.11 3.12
C ASN A 173 11.64 19.18 1.88
N VAL A 174 10.55 18.49 1.52
CA VAL A 174 10.51 17.59 0.35
C VAL A 174 11.02 18.24 -0.94
N SER A 175 10.87 19.57 -1.09
CA SER A 175 11.38 20.35 -2.21
C SER A 175 12.91 20.30 -2.34
N GLU A 176 13.64 20.04 -1.26
CA GLU A 176 15.09 19.82 -1.31
C GLU A 176 15.46 18.54 -2.07
N PHE A 177 14.52 17.59 -2.24
CA PHE A 177 14.72 16.30 -2.90
C PHE A 177 13.96 16.19 -4.24
N ASP A 178 13.89 17.30 -4.96
CA ASP A 178 13.24 17.44 -6.27
C ASP A 178 13.85 16.55 -7.38
N THR A 179 15.16 16.33 -7.31
CA THR A 179 15.92 15.51 -8.27
C THR A 179 16.17 14.09 -7.78
N LYS A 180 16.35 13.15 -8.73
CA LYS A 180 16.69 11.75 -8.42
C LYS A 180 18.00 11.64 -7.64
N GLU A 181 19.01 12.44 -8.00
CA GLU A 181 20.32 12.43 -7.36
C GLU A 181 20.23 12.78 -5.87
N LYS A 182 19.45 13.80 -5.51
CA LYS A 182 19.25 14.19 -4.11
C LYS A 182 18.40 13.17 -3.36
N ARG A 183 17.41 12.54 -4.00
CA ARG A 183 16.66 11.41 -3.42
C ARG A 183 17.59 10.22 -3.13
N ASP A 184 18.48 9.89 -4.06
CA ASP A 184 19.49 8.83 -3.88
C ASP A 184 20.48 9.16 -2.74
N GLN A 185 20.89 10.43 -2.62
CA GLN A 185 21.70 10.89 -1.48
C GLN A 185 20.96 10.68 -0.16
N LEU A 186 19.68 11.05 -0.05
CA LEU A 186 18.89 10.84 1.15
C LEU A 186 18.76 9.35 1.48
N ARG A 187 18.45 8.50 0.50
CA ARG A 187 18.36 7.04 0.69
C ARG A 187 19.66 6.46 1.25
N ASN A 188 20.82 6.97 0.82
CA ASN A 188 22.10 6.53 1.35
C ASN A 188 22.33 7.06 2.77
N GLN A 189 21.99 8.31 3.05
CA GLN A 189 22.09 8.90 4.40
C GLN A 189 21.22 8.18 5.43
N ILE A 190 20.03 7.71 5.05
CA ILE A 190 19.14 6.94 5.93
C ILE A 190 19.81 5.64 6.39
N LYS A 191 20.61 5.00 5.53
CA LYS A 191 21.39 3.81 5.91
C LYS A 191 22.41 4.11 7.03
N ASP A 192 22.87 5.36 7.10
CA ASP A 192 23.85 5.84 8.07
C ASP A 192 23.22 6.48 9.33
N ASN A 193 21.93 6.23 9.59
CA ASN A 193 21.16 6.71 10.75
C ASN A 193 20.88 8.23 10.79
N VAL A 194 20.70 8.88 9.63
CA VAL A 194 20.26 10.29 9.59
C VAL A 194 18.82 10.44 10.08
N ILE A 195 18.60 11.43 10.96
CA ILE A 195 17.27 11.80 11.45
C ILE A 195 16.54 12.61 10.38
N VAL A 196 15.36 12.15 10.01
CA VAL A 196 14.41 12.78 9.08
C VAL A 196 13.07 12.99 9.78
N SER A 197 12.29 13.98 9.35
CA SER A 197 11.06 14.42 10.03
C SER A 197 9.91 14.60 9.04
N TRP A 198 8.68 14.36 9.52
CA TRP A 198 7.45 14.48 8.72
C TRP A 198 6.48 15.43 9.41
N THR A 199 5.81 16.25 8.61
CA THR A 199 4.65 17.01 9.05
C THR A 199 3.39 16.15 8.85
N ILE A 200 2.65 15.94 9.93
CA ILE A 200 1.33 15.28 9.88
C ILE A 200 0.32 16.24 9.27
N MET A 201 -0.45 15.76 8.30
CA MET A 201 -1.46 16.59 7.65
C MET A 201 -2.70 16.72 8.56
N PRO A 202 -3.29 17.91 8.67
CA PRO A 202 -4.61 18.05 9.28
C PRO A 202 -5.64 17.40 8.35
N HIS A 203 -6.43 16.48 8.91
CA HIS A 203 -7.55 15.81 8.24
C HIS A 203 -8.85 16.17 8.95
#